data_AF-A0A2I2KHD5-F1
#
_entry.id   AF-A0A2I2KHD5-F1
#
_cell.length_a   1.000
_cell.length_b   1.000
_cell.length_c   1.000
_cell.angle_alpha   90.00
_cell.angle_beta   90.00
_cell.angle_gamma   90.00
#
_symmetry.space_group_name_H-M   'P 1'
#
loop_
_entity.id
_entity.type
_entity.pdbx_description
1 polymer ?
#
loop_
_entity_poly.entity_id
_entity_poly.type
_entity_poly.pdbx_seq_one_letter_code
_entity_poly.pdbx_strand_id
1 'polypeptide(L)'
;AWSFPLIEFVAGRELPTLADRLAMLAENDLVFALSQHAVAFAHAQLQRDGRNWPVAPRYFAIGRTTALALHTVSGFDIRYPLDREISEALLQLPELQNIAGKRALILRGNGGRELLGETLTARGAEVSFCECYQRCAKHYDGAEEAMRWHTRGVTTLVVTSGEMLQRLWSLTPQWYREHWLLRCRLLV
;
A
#
# COMPACT_ATOMS: atom_id res chain seq x y z
N ALA A 1 0.60 23.22 9.17
CA ALA A 1 1.23 22.81 7.89
C ALA A 1 0.13 22.54 6.88
N TRP A 2 0.27 23.02 5.64
CA TRP A 2 -0.69 22.72 4.58
C TRP A 2 -0.23 21.45 3.84
N SER A 3 -1.11 20.45 3.74
CA SER A 3 -0.82 19.20 3.05
C SER A 3 -1.19 19.30 1.57
N PHE A 4 -0.26 18.95 0.69
CA PHE A 4 -0.48 18.84 -0.75
C PHE A 4 0.03 17.48 -1.25
N PRO A 5 -0.82 16.44 -1.25
CA PRO A 5 -0.39 15.09 -1.62
C PRO A 5 -0.16 14.98 -3.13
N LEU A 6 1.06 14.61 -3.53
CA LEU A 6 1.43 14.37 -4.94
C LEU A 6 1.15 12.93 -5.41
N ILE A 7 0.75 12.08 -4.47
CA ILE A 7 0.36 10.69 -4.70
C ILE A 7 -1.07 10.55 -4.20
N GLU A 8 -1.88 9.85 -4.98
CA GLU A 8 -3.18 9.37 -4.53
C GLU A 8 -3.25 7.85 -4.61
N PHE A 9 -4.16 7.29 -3.82
CA PHE A 9 -4.43 5.86 -3.78
C PHE A 9 -5.79 5.63 -4.40
N VAL A 10 -5.85 4.85 -5.48
CA VAL A 10 -7.10 4.48 -6.15
C VAL A 10 -7.32 2.98 -6.08
N ALA A 11 -8.54 2.54 -6.39
CA ALA A 11 -8.87 1.11 -6.45
C ALA A 11 -7.94 0.39 -7.44
N GLY A 12 -7.36 -0.72 -6.98
CA GLY A 12 -6.50 -1.58 -7.79
C GLY A 12 -7.28 -2.46 -8.76
N ARG A 13 -6.58 -3.00 -9.77
CA ARG A 13 -7.20 -3.73 -10.89
C ARG A 13 -7.86 -5.05 -10.48
N GLU A 14 -7.35 -5.70 -9.44
CA GLU A 14 -7.76 -7.07 -9.08
C GLU A 14 -8.77 -7.12 -7.94
N LEU A 15 -9.11 -5.97 -7.35
CA LEU A 15 -10.12 -5.83 -6.30
C LEU A 15 -11.44 -6.52 -6.59
N PRO A 16 -12.05 -6.39 -7.79
CA PRO A 16 -13.32 -7.05 -8.07
C PRO A 16 -13.25 -8.58 -7.98
N THR A 17 -12.06 -9.17 -8.10
CA THR A 17 -11.85 -10.64 -8.01
C THR A 17 -11.49 -11.10 -6.59
N LEU A 18 -11.35 -10.17 -5.65
CA LEU A 18 -10.87 -10.45 -4.29
C LEU A 18 -11.78 -11.43 -3.54
N ALA A 19 -13.09 -11.21 -3.60
CA ALA A 19 -14.06 -12.03 -2.87
C ALA A 19 -13.99 -13.50 -3.30
N ASP A 20 -13.93 -13.74 -4.61
CA ASP A 20 -13.84 -15.09 -5.18
C ASP A 20 -12.51 -15.76 -4.82
N ARG A 21 -11.40 -15.03 -4.93
CA ARG A 21 -10.07 -15.55 -4.55
C ARG A 21 -10.01 -15.91 -3.07
N LEU A 22 -10.60 -15.09 -2.20
CA LEU A 22 -10.69 -15.37 -0.77
C LEU A 22 -11.58 -16.58 -0.48
N ALA A 23 -12.70 -16.73 -1.18
CA ALA A 23 -13.61 -17.86 -1.02
C ALA A 23 -13.01 -19.20 -1.45
N MET A 24 -12.02 -19.18 -2.34
CA MET A 24 -11.31 -20.37 -2.75
C MET A 24 -10.36 -20.90 -1.67
N LEU A 25 -9.91 -20.08 -0.71
CA LEU A 25 -8.91 -20.45 0.31
C LEU A 25 -9.48 -21.40 1.38
N ALA A 26 -8.67 -22.37 1.80
CA ALA A 26 -8.97 -23.37 2.81
C ALA A 26 -8.27 -23.07 4.16
N GLU A 27 -8.50 -23.93 5.16
CA GLU A 27 -8.11 -23.71 6.57
C GLU A 27 -6.59 -23.52 6.81
N ASN A 28 -5.77 -24.01 5.88
CA ASN A 28 -4.31 -23.91 5.95
C ASN A 28 -3.72 -22.92 4.96
N ASP A 29 -4.54 -22.28 4.14
CA ASP A 29 -4.08 -21.28 3.19
C ASP A 29 -3.76 -19.95 3.88
N LEU A 30 -3.06 -19.07 3.18
CA LEU A 30 -2.39 -17.92 3.76
C LEU A 30 -2.88 -16.65 3.08
N VAL A 31 -3.17 -15.61 3.86
CA VAL A 31 -3.48 -14.26 3.37
C VAL A 31 -2.48 -13.28 3.95
N PHE A 32 -1.82 -12.50 3.10
CA PHE A 32 -0.82 -11.51 3.50
C PHE A 32 -1.29 -10.10 3.18
N ALA A 33 -1.37 -9.23 4.17
CA ALA A 33 -1.62 -7.79 3.98
C ALA A 33 -0.32 -6.99 4.05
N LEU A 34 0.07 -6.35 2.95
CA LEU A 34 1.34 -5.63 2.85
C LEU A 34 1.26 -4.12 3.10
N SER A 35 0.06 -3.59 3.33
CA SER A 35 -0.14 -2.22 3.79
C SER A 35 -1.54 -2.00 4.36
N GLN A 36 -1.71 -0.95 5.17
CA GLN A 36 -3.02 -0.51 5.65
C GLN A 36 -3.96 -0.13 4.51
N HIS A 37 -3.43 0.42 3.40
CA HIS A 37 -4.22 0.71 2.21
C HIS A 37 -4.77 -0.57 1.58
N ALA A 38 -3.97 -1.64 1.46
CA ALA A 38 -4.44 -2.92 0.93
C ALA A 38 -5.64 -3.44 1.75
N VAL A 39 -5.55 -3.38 3.09
CA VAL A 39 -6.66 -3.76 3.99
C VAL A 39 -7.89 -2.87 3.78
N ALA A 40 -7.72 -1.56 3.74
CA ALA A 40 -8.83 -0.61 3.63
C ALA A 40 -9.61 -0.81 2.32
N PHE A 41 -8.89 -0.91 1.18
CA PHE A 41 -9.51 -1.15 -0.11
C PHE A 41 -10.17 -2.54 -0.18
N ALA A 42 -9.46 -3.58 0.28
CA ALA A 42 -9.98 -4.95 0.32
C ALA A 42 -11.28 -5.06 1.13
N HIS A 43 -11.29 -4.49 2.34
CA HIS A 43 -12.46 -4.52 3.20
C HIS A 43 -13.63 -3.73 2.59
N ALA A 44 -13.38 -2.52 2.06
CA ALA A 44 -14.42 -1.73 1.41
C ALA A 44 -15.05 -2.46 0.21
N GLN A 45 -14.28 -3.26 -0.52
CA GLN A 45 -14.80 -4.11 -1.59
C GLN A 45 -15.64 -5.26 -1.05
N LEU A 46 -15.15 -6.00 -0.05
CA LEU A 46 -15.92 -7.08 0.57
C LEU A 46 -17.27 -6.57 1.10
N GLN A 47 -17.29 -5.40 1.74
CA GLN A 47 -18.54 -4.76 2.18
C GLN A 47 -19.48 -4.41 1.02
N ARG A 48 -18.94 -3.88 -0.09
CA ARG A 48 -19.72 -3.62 -1.30
C ARG A 48 -20.32 -4.89 -1.91
N ASP A 49 -19.61 -6.00 -1.81
CA ASP A 49 -20.06 -7.31 -2.33
C ASP A 49 -20.95 -8.06 -1.32
N GLY A 50 -21.21 -7.49 -0.14
CA GLY A 50 -21.96 -8.15 0.94
C GLY A 50 -21.26 -9.39 1.51
N ARG A 51 -19.93 -9.44 1.42
CA ARG A 51 -19.07 -10.54 1.86
C ARG A 51 -18.28 -10.15 3.11
N ASN A 52 -17.92 -11.16 3.91
CA ASN A 52 -17.03 -11.02 5.05
C ASN A 52 -15.66 -11.63 4.74
N TRP A 53 -14.67 -11.29 5.56
CA TRP A 53 -13.39 -11.99 5.55
C TRP A 53 -13.60 -13.47 5.91
N PRO A 54 -13.07 -14.43 5.14
CA PRO A 54 -13.24 -15.85 5.42
C PRO A 54 -12.50 -16.27 6.70
N VAL A 55 -13.10 -17.15 7.50
CA VAL A 55 -12.48 -17.67 8.74
C VAL A 55 -11.37 -18.68 8.45
N ALA A 56 -11.44 -19.36 7.30
CA ALA A 56 -10.57 -20.48 6.98
C ALA A 56 -9.07 -20.10 6.93
N PRO A 57 -8.60 -19.14 6.11
CA PRO A 57 -7.18 -18.92 5.96
C PRO A 57 -6.53 -18.28 7.20
N ARG A 58 -5.22 -18.47 7.32
CA ARG A 58 -4.39 -17.79 8.30
C ARG A 58 -3.96 -16.41 7.77
N TYR A 59 -4.08 -15.40 8.62
CA TYR A 59 -3.80 -14.02 8.26
C TYR A 59 -2.45 -13.54 8.77
N PHE A 60 -1.75 -12.85 7.88
CA PHE A 60 -0.46 -12.25 8.12
C PHE A 60 -0.47 -10.79 7.70
N ALA A 61 0.28 -9.96 8.38
CA ALA A 61 0.49 -8.57 8.03
C ALA A 61 1.97 -8.22 8.09
N ILE A 62 2.36 -7.24 7.29
CA ILE A 62 3.78 -6.87 7.18
C ILE A 62 4.34 -6.16 8.39
N GLY A 63 3.47 -5.63 9.26
CA GLY A 63 3.83 -4.81 10.40
C GLY A 63 2.63 -4.57 11.30
N ARG A 64 2.90 -4.00 12.48
CA ARG A 64 1.91 -3.88 13.57
C ARG A 64 0.71 -3.04 13.16
N THR A 65 0.95 -1.94 12.47
CA THR A 65 -0.09 -1.00 12.02
C THR A 65 -1.04 -1.62 11.00
N THR A 66 -0.50 -2.46 10.11
CA THR A 66 -1.29 -3.22 9.13
C THR A 66 -2.03 -4.37 9.80
N ALA A 67 -1.41 -5.06 10.77
CA ALA A 67 -2.04 -6.12 11.55
C ALA A 67 -3.25 -5.59 12.31
N LEU A 68 -3.11 -4.46 12.99
CA LEU A 68 -4.20 -3.81 13.72
C LEU A 68 -5.34 -3.42 12.79
N ALA A 69 -5.04 -2.83 11.63
CA ALA A 69 -6.05 -2.47 10.64
C ALA A 69 -6.85 -3.71 10.17
N LEU A 70 -6.15 -4.81 9.87
CA LEU A 70 -6.79 -6.05 9.42
C LEU A 70 -7.61 -6.70 10.54
N HIS A 71 -7.06 -6.80 11.75
CA HIS A 71 -7.76 -7.30 12.93
C HIS A 71 -9.06 -6.52 13.20
N THR A 72 -9.02 -5.18 13.09
CA THR A 72 -10.18 -4.32 13.35
C THR A 72 -11.34 -4.63 12.39
N VAL A 73 -11.04 -4.97 11.13
CA VAL A 73 -12.07 -5.21 10.11
C VAL A 73 -12.47 -6.68 9.95
N SER A 74 -11.65 -7.62 10.41
CA SER A 74 -11.91 -9.06 10.28
C SER A 74 -12.24 -9.75 11.60
N GLY A 75 -11.78 -9.22 12.73
CA GLY A 75 -11.86 -9.84 14.06
C GLY A 75 -10.87 -10.99 14.28
N PHE A 76 -9.99 -11.29 13.32
CA PHE A 76 -9.09 -12.45 13.38
C PHE A 76 -7.74 -12.13 14.00
N ASP A 77 -7.07 -13.16 14.51
CA ASP A 77 -5.68 -13.07 14.93
C ASP A 77 -4.76 -12.89 13.72
N ILE A 78 -3.99 -11.81 13.71
CA ILE A 78 -3.13 -11.43 12.58
C ILE A 78 -1.68 -11.56 13.02
N ARG A 79 -0.91 -12.41 12.34
CA ARG A 79 0.52 -12.63 12.62
C ARG A 79 1.38 -11.59 11.89
N TYR A 80 2.37 -11.02 12.56
CA TYR A 80 3.26 -10.02 11.98
C TYR A 80 4.65 -10.08 12.66
N PRO A 81 5.73 -9.66 11.98
CA PRO A 81 7.05 -9.61 12.58
C PRO A 81 7.13 -8.53 13.67
N LEU A 82 7.76 -8.86 14.81
CA LEU A 82 7.92 -7.93 15.94
C LEU A 82 9.12 -6.98 15.75
N ASP A 83 10.13 -7.41 14.99
CA ASP A 83 11.40 -6.67 14.89
C ASP A 83 11.37 -5.58 13.81
N ARG A 84 10.95 -5.92 12.59
CA ARG A 84 11.01 -5.03 11.42
C ARG A 84 9.84 -5.25 10.47
N GLU A 85 9.32 -4.17 9.89
CA GLU A 85 8.18 -4.20 8.95
C GLU A 85 8.60 -4.49 7.48
N ILE A 86 9.48 -5.48 7.31
CA ILE A 86 10.08 -5.87 6.02
C ILE A 86 9.75 -7.33 5.67
N SER A 87 9.82 -7.67 4.38
CA SER A 87 9.39 -8.98 3.88
C SER A 87 10.25 -10.11 4.44
N GLU A 88 11.55 -9.85 4.63
CA GLU A 88 12.53 -10.76 5.21
C GLU A 88 12.14 -11.16 6.62
N ALA A 89 11.77 -10.19 7.46
CA ALA A 89 11.38 -10.41 8.84
C ALA A 89 10.06 -11.21 8.91
N LEU A 90 9.09 -10.88 8.06
CA LEU A 90 7.86 -11.64 7.95
C LEU A 90 8.13 -13.11 7.56
N LEU A 91 9.02 -13.35 6.60
CA LEU A 91 9.42 -14.69 6.14
C LEU A 91 10.17 -15.51 7.20
N GLN A 92 10.62 -14.92 8.31
CA GLN A 92 11.21 -15.63 9.44
C GLN A 92 10.18 -16.18 10.43
N LEU A 93 8.89 -15.83 10.29
CA LEU A 93 7.87 -16.39 11.17
C LEU A 93 7.88 -17.93 11.10
N PRO A 94 7.84 -18.64 12.24
CA PRO A 94 7.89 -20.10 12.27
C PRO A 94 6.82 -20.76 11.39
N GLU A 95 5.66 -20.12 11.28
CA GLU A 95 4.51 -20.65 10.54
C GLU A 95 4.69 -20.57 9.02
N LEU A 96 5.66 -19.79 8.55
CA LEU A 96 6.00 -19.64 7.13
C LEU A 96 7.18 -20.51 6.70
N GLN A 97 7.76 -21.31 7.60
CA GLN A 97 8.89 -22.19 7.26
C GLN A 97 8.43 -23.44 6.51
N ASN A 98 7.23 -23.96 6.79
CA ASN A 98 6.65 -25.10 6.10
C ASN A 98 5.27 -24.77 5.51
N ILE A 99 5.28 -24.42 4.22
CA ILE A 99 4.10 -23.96 3.48
C ILE A 99 3.91 -24.68 2.14
N ALA A 100 4.63 -25.78 1.92
CA ALA A 100 4.51 -26.56 0.70
C ALA A 100 3.06 -27.04 0.49
N GLY A 101 2.55 -26.85 -0.73
CA GLY A 101 1.19 -27.25 -1.11
C GLY A 101 0.07 -26.33 -0.63
N LYS A 102 0.39 -25.22 0.05
CA LYS A 102 -0.60 -24.21 0.47
C LYS A 102 -0.76 -23.13 -0.59
N ARG A 103 -1.92 -22.49 -0.62
CA ARG A 103 -2.14 -21.27 -1.41
C ARG A 103 -1.87 -20.03 -0.57
N ALA A 104 -1.23 -19.04 -1.17
CA ALA A 104 -0.91 -17.78 -0.55
C ALA A 104 -1.47 -16.62 -1.39
N LEU A 105 -2.40 -15.85 -0.82
CA LEU A 105 -2.93 -14.64 -1.43
C LEU A 105 -2.26 -13.41 -0.81
N ILE A 106 -1.59 -12.60 -1.64
CA ILE A 106 -0.86 -11.41 -1.20
C ILE A 106 -1.61 -10.15 -1.61
N LEU A 107 -2.16 -9.44 -0.63
CA LEU A 107 -2.86 -8.16 -0.79
C LEU A 107 -1.84 -7.01 -0.80
N ARG A 108 -1.70 -6.33 -1.94
CA ARG A 108 -0.68 -5.29 -2.14
C ARG A 108 -1.16 -4.13 -3.02
N GLY A 109 -0.30 -3.12 -3.17
CA GLY A 109 -0.48 -2.07 -4.17
C GLY A 109 0.13 -2.44 -5.54
N ASN A 110 0.11 -1.50 -6.48
CA ASN A 110 0.87 -1.63 -7.73
C ASN A 110 2.39 -1.61 -7.47
N GLY A 111 3.00 -2.78 -7.62
CA GLY A 111 4.44 -3.00 -7.48
C GLY A 111 4.92 -3.26 -6.04
N GLY A 112 6.17 -3.75 -5.95
CA GLY A 112 6.89 -3.98 -4.71
C GLY A 112 6.82 -5.41 -4.14
N ARG A 113 7.83 -5.72 -3.30
CA ARG A 113 7.97 -6.93 -2.45
C ARG A 113 7.90 -8.26 -3.21
N GLU A 114 8.52 -8.32 -4.39
CA GLU A 114 8.70 -9.54 -5.19
C GLU A 114 9.34 -10.67 -4.37
N LEU A 115 10.34 -10.33 -3.53
CA LEU A 115 10.98 -11.25 -2.60
C LEU A 115 10.00 -12.09 -1.76
N LEU A 116 8.89 -11.49 -1.29
CA LEU A 116 7.92 -12.23 -0.48
C LEU A 116 7.27 -13.33 -1.32
N GLY A 117 6.77 -12.98 -2.51
CA GLY A 117 6.15 -13.96 -3.39
C GLY A 117 7.14 -15.01 -3.87
N GLU A 118 8.33 -14.60 -4.30
CA GLU A 118 9.40 -15.50 -4.74
C GLU A 118 9.80 -16.50 -3.64
N THR A 119 9.97 -16.02 -2.40
CA THR A 119 10.37 -16.90 -1.29
C THR A 119 9.25 -17.85 -0.90
N LEU A 120 7.99 -17.40 -0.88
CA LEU A 120 6.86 -18.27 -0.58
C LEU A 120 6.70 -19.36 -1.66
N THR A 121 6.86 -18.99 -2.93
CA THR A 121 6.88 -19.94 -4.06
C THR A 121 8.05 -20.92 -3.96
N ALA A 122 9.25 -20.44 -3.63
CA ALA A 122 10.43 -21.28 -3.44
C ALA A 122 10.27 -22.28 -2.28
N ARG A 123 9.43 -21.95 -1.29
CA ARG A 123 9.04 -22.85 -0.19
C ARG A 123 7.86 -23.77 -0.54
N GLY A 124 7.41 -23.76 -1.81
CA GLY A 124 6.40 -24.68 -2.35
C GLY A 124 4.95 -24.22 -2.19
N ALA A 125 4.71 -22.94 -1.86
CA ALA A 125 3.35 -22.39 -1.86
C ALA A 125 2.92 -21.94 -3.26
N GLU A 126 1.64 -22.07 -3.58
CA GLU A 126 1.03 -21.47 -4.77
C GLU A 126 0.67 -20.01 -4.46
N VAL A 127 1.49 -19.08 -4.96
CA VAL A 127 1.34 -17.65 -4.66
C VAL A 127 0.51 -16.95 -5.73
N SER A 128 -0.48 -16.17 -5.28
CA SER A 128 -1.23 -15.22 -6.09
C SER A 128 -1.18 -13.83 -5.47
N PHE A 129 -1.16 -12.80 -6.31
CA PHE A 129 -1.20 -11.40 -5.87
C PHE A 129 -2.58 -10.83 -6.11
N CYS A 130 -3.06 -9.98 -5.22
CA CYS A 130 -4.21 -9.12 -5.47
C CYS A 130 -3.77 -7.66 -5.32
N GLU A 131 -3.72 -6.95 -6.44
CA GLU A 131 -3.57 -5.51 -6.47
C GLU A 131 -4.84 -4.84 -5.90
N CYS A 132 -4.82 -4.58 -4.59
CA CYS A 132 -5.90 -3.93 -3.88
C CYS A 132 -5.89 -2.41 -4.04
N TYR A 133 -4.81 -1.80 -4.51
CA TYR A 133 -4.80 -0.37 -4.78
C TYR A 133 -3.69 0.01 -5.76
N GLN A 134 -3.79 1.19 -6.34
CA GLN A 134 -2.72 1.79 -7.12
C GLN A 134 -2.28 3.10 -6.48
N ARG A 135 -0.97 3.29 -6.37
CA ARG A 135 -0.33 4.58 -6.16
C ARG A 135 -0.24 5.26 -7.52
N CYS A 136 -0.99 6.33 -7.67
CA CYS A 136 -1.01 7.15 -8.88
C CYS A 136 -0.46 8.53 -8.58
N ALA A 137 0.11 9.18 -9.60
CA ALA A 137 0.37 10.60 -9.51
C ALA A 137 -0.97 11.33 -9.49
N LYS A 138 -1.13 12.22 -8.51
CA LYS A 138 -2.31 13.06 -8.47
C LYS A 138 -2.16 14.15 -9.52
N HIS A 139 -3.17 14.28 -10.37
CA HIS A 139 -3.16 15.28 -11.43
C HIS A 139 -3.70 16.59 -10.88
N TYR A 140 -2.93 17.65 -11.10
CA TYR A 140 -3.24 19.01 -10.68
C TYR A 140 -3.02 19.95 -11.86
N ASP A 141 -3.78 21.03 -11.91
CA ASP A 141 -3.40 22.18 -12.73
C ASP A 141 -2.21 22.88 -12.04
N GLY A 142 -1.05 22.76 -12.66
CA GLY A 142 0.19 23.31 -12.13
C GLY A 142 0.18 24.83 -11.98
N ALA A 143 -0.49 25.54 -12.88
CA ALA A 143 -0.55 27.00 -12.86
C ALA A 143 -1.50 27.49 -11.75
N GLU A 144 -2.66 26.86 -11.63
CA GLU A 144 -3.63 27.18 -10.58
C GLU A 144 -3.03 26.92 -9.19
N GLU A 145 -2.41 25.77 -8.98
CA GLU A 145 -1.86 25.41 -7.68
C GLU A 145 -0.62 26.25 -7.33
N ALA A 146 0.28 26.49 -8.28
CA ALA A 146 1.42 27.38 -8.03
C ALA A 146 0.98 28.81 -7.67
N MET A 147 -0.03 29.35 -8.37
CA MET A 147 -0.64 30.64 -8.04
C MET A 147 -1.22 30.62 -6.61
N ARG A 148 -1.96 29.58 -6.27
CA ARG A 148 -2.59 29.42 -4.95
C ARG A 148 -1.56 29.39 -3.83
N TRP A 149 -0.44 28.70 -4.01
CA TRP A 149 0.60 28.59 -2.99
C TRP A 149 1.37 29.89 -2.84
N HIS A 150 1.70 30.52 -3.96
CA HIS A 150 2.33 31.84 -3.98
C HIS A 150 1.46 32.88 -3.26
N THR A 151 0.16 32.93 -3.58
CA THR A 151 -0.79 33.89 -2.99
C THR A 151 -0.99 33.66 -1.48
N ARG A 152 -0.84 32.41 -1.03
CA ARG A 152 -0.87 32.05 0.39
C ARG A 152 0.43 32.38 1.15
N GLY A 153 1.45 32.90 0.47
CA GLY A 153 2.74 33.22 1.10
C GLY A 153 3.52 31.99 1.53
N VAL A 154 3.37 30.86 0.82
CA VAL A 154 4.18 29.66 1.09
C VAL A 154 5.63 29.96 0.72
N THR A 155 6.53 29.89 1.71
CA THR A 155 7.98 30.14 1.56
C THR A 155 8.85 28.96 1.98
N THR A 156 8.26 27.93 2.59
CA THR A 156 8.97 26.72 3.05
C THR A 156 8.23 25.49 2.57
N LEU A 157 8.96 24.56 1.97
CA LEU A 157 8.46 23.32 1.40
C LEU A 157 9.15 22.14 2.10
N VAL A 158 8.36 21.18 2.55
CA VAL A 158 8.84 19.93 3.13
C VAL A 158 8.55 18.81 2.13
N VAL A 159 9.59 18.10 1.72
CA VAL A 159 9.49 17.02 0.73
C VAL A 159 10.19 15.78 1.25
N THR A 160 9.46 14.68 1.38
CA THR A 160 9.95 13.48 2.09
C THR A 160 10.65 12.46 1.18
N SER A 161 10.77 12.72 -0.12
CA SER A 161 11.49 11.86 -1.06
C SER A 161 11.92 12.59 -2.34
N GLY A 162 12.97 12.10 -3.00
CA GLY A 162 13.40 12.61 -4.30
C GLY A 162 12.33 12.49 -5.38
N GLU A 163 11.53 11.43 -5.36
CA GLU A 163 10.40 11.25 -6.29
C GLU A 163 9.36 12.36 -6.11
N MET A 164 9.02 12.73 -4.87
CA MET A 164 8.10 13.82 -4.59
C MET A 164 8.65 15.17 -5.05
N LEU A 165 9.96 15.39 -4.89
CA LEU A 165 10.61 16.61 -5.36
C LEU A 165 10.52 16.72 -6.89
N GLN A 166 10.79 15.63 -7.60
CA GLN A 166 10.73 15.58 -9.05
C GLN A 166 9.31 15.83 -9.56
N ARG A 167 8.28 15.29 -8.88
CA ARG A 167 6.87 15.56 -9.20
C ARG A 167 6.49 17.01 -8.96
N LEU A 168 6.89 17.60 -7.82
CA LEU A 168 6.66 19.02 -7.51
C LEU A 168 7.28 19.93 -8.59
N TRP A 169 8.51 19.63 -8.99
CA TRP A 169 9.18 20.34 -10.06
C TRP A 169 8.38 20.25 -11.35
N SER A 170 8.06 19.05 -11.82
CA SER A 170 7.30 18.83 -13.06
C SER A 170 5.93 19.51 -13.05
N LEU A 171 5.23 19.51 -11.91
CA LEU A 171 3.93 20.15 -11.75
C LEU A 171 4.01 21.68 -11.86
N THR A 172 5.05 22.30 -11.30
CA THR A 172 5.14 23.76 -11.24
C THR A 172 5.54 24.32 -12.61
N PRO A 173 4.82 25.29 -13.22
CA PRO A 173 5.21 25.89 -14.48
C PRO A 173 6.54 26.65 -14.39
N GLN A 174 7.28 26.76 -15.50
CA GLN A 174 8.62 27.37 -15.54
C GLN A 174 8.68 28.75 -14.87
N TRP A 175 7.71 29.63 -15.14
CA TRP A 175 7.68 30.96 -14.55
C TRP A 175 7.69 30.91 -13.01
N TYR A 176 6.81 30.09 -12.41
CA TYR A 176 6.74 29.91 -10.97
C TYR A 176 7.96 29.21 -10.39
N ARG A 177 8.62 28.32 -11.16
CA ARG A 177 9.87 27.68 -10.72
C ARG A 177 10.95 28.73 -10.47
N GLU A 178 11.18 29.58 -11.45
CA GLU A 178 12.26 30.58 -11.45
C GLU A 178 12.00 31.74 -10.47
N HIS A 179 10.74 32.17 -10.35
CA HIS A 179 10.39 33.38 -9.60
C HIS A 179 9.99 33.12 -8.14
N TRP A 180 9.54 31.91 -7.81
CA TRP A 180 9.01 31.60 -6.47
C TRP A 180 9.53 30.27 -5.89
N LEU A 181 9.41 29.16 -6.61
CA LEU A 181 9.73 27.83 -6.08
C LEU A 181 11.20 27.73 -5.65
N LEU A 182 12.13 28.19 -6.50
CA LEU A 182 13.57 28.18 -6.21
C LEU A 182 13.98 29.13 -5.06
N ARG A 183 13.10 30.08 -4.69
CA ARG A 183 13.31 30.99 -3.56
C ARG A 183 12.73 30.44 -2.26
N CYS A 184 11.92 29.38 -2.34
CA CYS A 184 11.40 28.72 -1.15
C CYS A 184 12.51 27.92 -0.45
N ARG A 185 12.47 27.90 0.88
CA ARG A 185 13.32 27.02 1.68
C ARG A 185 12.81 25.58 1.51
N LEU A 186 13.66 24.70 0.97
CA LEU A 186 13.36 23.28 0.85
C LEU A 186 13.93 22.51 2.03
N LEU A 187 13.11 21.68 2.66
CA LEU A 187 13.49 20.71 3.69
C LEU A 187 13.24 19.30 3.13
N VAL A 188 14.28 18.47 3.15
CA VAL A 188 14.25 17.06 2.72
C VAL A 188 14.63 16.18 3.90
#